data_AF-Q05I34-F1
#
_entry.id   AF-Q05I34-F1
#
_cell.length_a   1.000
_cell.length_b   1.000
_cell.length_c   1.000
_cell.angle_alpha   90.00
_cell.angle_beta   90.00
_cell.angle_gamma   90.00
#
_symmetry.space_group_name_H-M   'P 1'
#
loop_
_entity.id
_entity.type
_entity.pdbx_description
1 polymer ?
#
loop_
_entity_poly.entity_id
_entity_poly.type
_entity_poly.pdbx_seq_one_letter_code
_entity_poly.pdbx_strand_id
1 'polypeptide(L)'
;MRPPCLISAVGFTNATTPFKRVLLFPFIGTFTVVRWLVFKSCKQPVFPQEVEAECTVEPNDPNIWPVPKSIGEFVTTVPGLMTYAMRKAQGIRTPPDAPTDLASQFKGWGKK
;
A
#
# COMPACT_ATOMS: atom_id res chain seq x y z
N MET A 1 22.50 -5.04 -5.88
CA MET A 1 21.71 -4.43 -4.77
C MET A 1 20.30 -4.20 -5.26
N ARG A 2 19.27 -4.65 -4.53
CA ARG A 2 17.87 -4.34 -4.89
C ARG A 2 17.67 -2.81 -4.70
N PRO A 3 17.22 -2.04 -5.71
CA PRO A 3 17.09 -0.58 -5.63
C PRO A 3 16.37 0.00 -4.40
N PRO A 4 15.36 -0.65 -3.77
CA PRO A 4 14.68 -0.07 -2.61
C PRO A 4 15.55 0.12 -1.35
N CYS A 5 16.62 -0.65 -1.18
CA CYS A 5 17.47 -0.55 0.03
C CYS A 5 18.32 0.74 0.01
N LEU A 6 18.85 1.11 -1.16
CA LEU A 6 19.63 2.34 -1.32
C LEU A 6 18.73 3.58 -1.20
N ILE A 7 17.53 3.53 -1.79
CA ILE A 7 16.56 4.65 -1.74
C ILE A 7 16.14 4.93 -0.29
N SER A 8 15.85 3.88 0.48
CA SER A 8 15.51 4.02 1.90
C SER A 8 16.67 4.52 2.76
N ALA A 9 17.90 4.07 2.49
CA ALA A 9 19.10 4.57 3.18
C ALA A 9 19.32 6.07 2.93
N VAL A 10 19.22 6.50 1.67
CA VAL A 10 19.38 7.91 1.27
C VAL A 10 18.29 8.80 1.85
N GLY A 11 17.05 8.29 1.93
CA GLY A 11 15.93 8.96 2.58
C GLY A 11 16.17 9.13 4.09
N PHE A 12 16.57 8.06 4.78
CA PHE A 12 16.84 8.07 6.23
C PHE A 12 17.97 9.03 6.60
N THR A 13 19.05 9.07 5.81
CA THR A 13 20.18 9.97 6.06
C THR A 13 20.00 11.38 5.49
N ASN A 14 18.86 11.70 4.87
CA ASN A 14 18.60 12.95 4.16
C ASN A 14 19.74 13.33 3.17
N ALA A 15 20.35 12.32 2.53
CA ALA A 15 21.51 12.49 1.65
C ALA A 15 21.08 12.78 0.21
N THR A 16 20.30 13.83 0.02
CA THR A 16 19.71 14.18 -1.29
C THR A 16 20.74 14.75 -2.27
N THR A 17 21.84 15.35 -1.77
CA THR A 17 22.91 15.92 -2.60
C THR A 17 24.12 14.98 -2.72
N PRO A 18 24.89 15.03 -3.83
CA PRO A 18 26.05 14.15 -4.03
C PRO A 18 27.12 14.33 -2.95
N PHE A 19 27.36 15.56 -2.50
CA PHE A 19 28.33 15.85 -1.43
C PHE A 19 27.98 15.14 -0.11
N LYS A 20 26.70 15.20 0.30
CA LYS A 20 26.23 14.50 1.51
C LYS A 20 26.31 12.99 1.37
N ARG A 21 26.11 12.44 0.17
CA ARG A 21 26.24 11.00 -0.09
C ARG A 21 27.67 10.50 0.07
N VAL A 22 28.66 11.28 -0.34
CA VAL A 22 30.08 10.94 -0.14
C VAL A 22 30.43 11.03 1.34
N LEU A 23 30.04 12.12 2.01
CA LEU A 23 30.33 12.34 3.43
C LEU A 23 29.67 11.28 4.33
N LEU A 24 28.43 10.87 4.01
CA LEU A 24 27.67 9.87 4.77
C LEU A 24 27.77 8.46 4.18
N PHE A 25 28.68 8.23 3.22
CA PHE A 25 28.86 6.94 2.57
C PHE A 25 28.97 5.75 3.54
N PRO A 26 29.77 5.80 4.64
CA PRO A 26 29.86 4.67 5.57
C PRO A 26 28.52 4.35 6.25
N PHE A 27 27.71 5.37 6.58
CA PHE A 27 26.39 5.19 7.19
C PHE A 27 25.37 4.64 6.19
N ILE A 28 25.35 5.21 4.98
CA ILE A 28 24.48 4.75 3.88
C ILE A 28 24.80 3.29 3.53
N GLY A 29 26.09 2.96 3.41
CA GLY A 29 26.56 1.60 3.13
C GLY A 29 26.16 0.62 4.22
N THR A 30 26.43 0.93 5.49
CA THR A 30 26.09 0.05 6.63
C THR A 30 24.59 -0.19 6.72
N PHE A 31 23.77 0.87 6.61
CA PHE A 31 22.32 0.73 6.65
C PHE A 31 21.79 -0.12 5.48
N THR A 32 22.32 0.12 4.28
CA THR A 32 21.96 -0.65 3.08
C THR A 32 22.28 -2.13 3.25
N VAL A 33 23.47 -2.46 3.77
CA VAL A 33 23.93 -3.85 3.98
C VAL A 33 23.12 -4.52 5.09
N VAL A 34 22.95 -3.88 6.25
CA VAL A 34 22.17 -4.44 7.36
C VAL A 34 20.74 -4.71 6.91
N ARG A 35 20.08 -3.75 6.25
CA ARG A 35 18.70 -3.94 5.78
C ARG A 35 18.60 -5.03 4.71
N TRP A 36 19.59 -5.13 3.83
CA TRP A 36 19.68 -6.22 2.86
C TRP A 36 19.85 -7.58 3.54
N LEU A 37 20.72 -7.68 4.55
CA LEU A 37 20.93 -8.89 5.33
C LEU A 37 19.65 -9.30 6.06
N VAL A 38 18.97 -8.37 6.71
CA VAL A 38 17.66 -8.62 7.37
C VAL A 38 16.66 -9.20 6.37
N PHE A 39 16.50 -8.60 5.20
CA PHE A 39 15.59 -9.14 4.19
C PHE A 39 16.01 -10.50 3.62
N LYS A 40 17.30 -10.85 3.70
CA LYS A 40 17.81 -12.16 3.27
C LYS A 40 17.74 -13.22 4.38
N SER A 41 17.83 -12.82 5.65
CA SER A 41 17.84 -13.71 6.81
C SER A 41 16.46 -13.91 7.42
N CYS A 42 15.52 -12.98 7.21
CA CYS A 42 14.15 -13.14 7.68
C CYS A 42 13.47 -14.30 6.94
N LYS A 43 13.03 -15.30 7.72
CA LYS A 43 12.14 -16.36 7.25
C LYS A 43 10.81 -15.74 6.79
N GLN A 44 10.19 -16.32 5.78
CA GLN A 44 8.81 -15.99 5.42
C GLN A 44 7.93 -16.14 6.68
N PRO A 45 7.19 -15.11 7.11
CA PRO A 45 6.28 -15.24 8.23
C PRO A 45 5.23 -16.31 7.88
N VAL A 46 5.13 -17.33 8.72
CA VAL A 46 4.06 -18.34 8.66
C VAL A 46 3.02 -17.87 9.66
N PHE A 47 1.83 -17.56 9.17
CA PHE A 47 0.73 -17.21 10.06
C PHE A 47 0.22 -18.48 10.74
N PRO A 48 -0.18 -18.40 12.01
CA PRO A 48 -0.80 -19.54 12.68
C PRO A 48 -2.19 -19.80 12.05
N GLN A 49 -2.64 -21.05 12.05
CA GLN A 49 -3.82 -21.50 11.28
C GLN A 49 -5.10 -20.76 11.67
N GLU A 50 -5.21 -20.35 12.93
CA GLU A 50 -6.34 -19.58 13.45
C GLU A 50 -6.43 -18.21 12.76
N VAL A 51 -5.29 -17.59 12.48
CA VAL A 51 -5.22 -16.29 11.78
C VAL A 51 -5.48 -16.46 10.29
N GLU A 52 -4.99 -17.54 9.67
CA GLU A 52 -5.24 -17.81 8.25
C GLU A 52 -6.72 -18.10 7.98
N ALA A 53 -7.39 -18.82 8.90
CA ALA A 53 -8.83 -19.07 8.83
C ALA A 53 -9.65 -17.78 8.96
N GLU A 54 -9.30 -16.91 9.91
CA GLU A 54 -10.00 -15.62 10.10
C GLU A 54 -9.72 -14.62 8.96
N CYS A 55 -8.51 -14.63 8.39
CA CYS A 55 -8.13 -13.74 7.28
C CYS A 55 -8.63 -14.24 5.91
N THR A 56 -9.26 -15.42 5.85
CA THR A 56 -9.85 -15.93 4.61
C THR A 56 -11.08 -15.09 4.27
N VAL A 57 -11.04 -14.43 3.11
CA VAL A 57 -12.16 -13.64 2.60
C VAL A 57 -13.37 -14.55 2.42
N GLU A 58 -14.51 -14.18 3.00
CA GLU A 58 -15.73 -14.96 2.92
C GLU A 58 -16.17 -15.11 1.46
N PRO A 59 -16.35 -16.33 0.93
CA PRO A 59 -16.48 -16.57 -0.52
C PRO A 59 -17.72 -15.95 -1.16
N ASN A 60 -18.72 -15.52 -0.38
CA ASN A 60 -19.96 -14.90 -0.87
C ASN A 60 -20.08 -13.42 -0.48
N ASP A 61 -19.00 -12.76 -0.05
CA ASP A 61 -19.06 -11.34 0.29
C ASP A 61 -19.33 -10.49 -0.98
N PRO A 62 -20.44 -9.73 -1.05
CA PRO A 62 -20.75 -8.85 -2.19
C PRO A 62 -19.70 -7.74 -2.43
N ASN A 63 -18.78 -7.53 -1.50
CA ASN A 63 -17.73 -6.52 -1.53
C ASN A 63 -16.32 -7.09 -1.77
N ILE A 64 -16.20 -8.30 -2.33
CA ILE A 64 -14.90 -8.79 -2.81
C ILE A 64 -14.49 -8.01 -4.05
N TRP A 65 -13.39 -7.27 -3.95
CA TRP A 65 -12.80 -6.62 -5.10
C TRP A 65 -11.70 -7.49 -5.71
N PRO A 66 -11.63 -7.60 -7.04
CA PRO A 66 -10.57 -8.35 -7.69
C PRO A 66 -9.22 -7.68 -7.40
N VAL A 67 -8.21 -8.48 -7.04
CA VAL A 67 -6.85 -7.97 -6.80
C VAL A 67 -6.27 -7.50 -8.14
N PRO A 68 -5.99 -6.20 -8.31
CA PRO A 68 -5.45 -5.68 -9.55
C PRO A 68 -4.00 -6.14 -9.75
N LYS A 69 -3.57 -6.37 -10.99
CA LYS A 69 -2.17 -6.75 -11.30
C LYS A 69 -1.20 -5.59 -11.12
N SER A 70 -1.72 -4.36 -11.18
CA SER A 70 -0.95 -3.14 -10.92
C SER A 70 -1.81 -2.08 -10.24
N ILE A 71 -1.18 -1.18 -9.50
CA ILE A 71 -1.86 -0.14 -8.70
C ILE A 71 -2.78 0.74 -9.57
N GLY A 72 -2.44 0.98 -10.84
CA GLY A 72 -3.23 1.81 -11.75
C GLY A 72 -4.49 1.14 -12.33
N GLU A 73 -4.56 -0.19 -12.31
CA GLU A 73 -5.66 -0.96 -12.89
C GLU A 73 -6.95 -0.85 -12.06
N PHE A 74 -6.81 -0.55 -10.78
CA PHE A 74 -7.91 -0.41 -9.83
C PHE A 74 -8.94 0.66 -10.24
N VAL A 75 -8.47 1.69 -10.96
CA VAL A 75 -9.34 2.78 -11.43
C VAL A 75 -10.21 2.36 -12.62
N THR A 76 -9.80 1.31 -13.33
CA THR A 76 -10.57 0.74 -14.45
C THR A 76 -11.50 -0.39 -14.03
N THR A 77 -11.17 -1.10 -12.95
CA THR A 77 -11.94 -2.26 -12.47
C THR A 77 -13.10 -1.88 -11.55
N VAL A 78 -12.98 -0.77 -10.81
CA VAL A 78 -14.03 -0.34 -9.88
C VAL A 78 -14.93 0.72 -10.55
N PRO A 79 -16.21 0.40 -10.83
CA PRO A 79 -17.12 1.34 -11.47
C PRO A 79 -17.33 2.58 -10.57
N GLY A 80 -17.19 3.77 -11.15
CA GLY A 80 -17.41 5.04 -10.44
C GLY A 80 -16.25 5.54 -9.56
N LEU A 81 -15.15 4.79 -9.45
CA LEU A 81 -14.00 5.24 -8.65
C LEU A 81 -13.28 6.44 -9.29
N MET A 82 -13.10 6.43 -10.62
CA MET A 82 -12.46 7.53 -11.34
C MET A 82 -13.23 8.84 -11.18
N THR A 83 -14.56 8.79 -11.32
CA THR A 83 -15.43 9.97 -11.20
C THR A 83 -15.42 10.52 -9.78
N TYR A 84 -15.42 9.64 -8.77
CA TYR A 84 -15.22 10.02 -7.37
C TYR A 84 -13.85 10.68 -7.13
N ALA A 85 -12.76 10.10 -7.64
CA ALA A 85 -11.41 10.62 -7.45
C ALA A 85 -11.23 12.01 -8.08
N MET A 86 -11.75 12.21 -9.31
CA MET A 86 -11.74 13.51 -9.99
C MET A 86 -12.52 14.57 -9.20
N ARG A 87 -13.70 14.23 -8.68
CA ARG A 87 -14.52 15.15 -7.87
C ARG A 87 -13.82 15.53 -6.56
N LYS A 88 -13.17 14.57 -5.89
CA LYS A 88 -12.39 14.82 -4.66
C LYS A 88 -11.20 15.74 -4.92
N ALA A 89 -10.50 15.56 -6.05
CA ALA A 89 -9.38 16.42 -6.45
C ALA A 89 -9.83 17.88 -6.70
N GLN A 90 -11.08 18.09 -7.13
CA GLN A 90 -11.71 19.40 -7.29
C GLN A 90 -12.16 20.05 -5.96
N GLY A 91 -11.91 19.40 -4.81
CA GLY A 91 -12.29 19.94 -3.50
C GLY A 91 -13.77 19.83 -3.16
N ILE A 92 -14.56 19.17 -4.00
CA ILE A 92 -15.99 18.96 -3.80
C ILE A 92 -16.17 17.87 -2.74
N ARG A 93 -16.54 18.27 -1.51
CA ARG A 93 -16.76 17.37 -0.35
C ARG A 93 -18.17 16.76 -0.28
N THR A 94 -19.10 17.19 -1.13
CA THR A 94 -20.51 16.80 -1.06
C THR A 94 -20.83 15.58 -1.94
N PRO A 95 -21.76 14.71 -1.52
CA PRO A 95 -22.22 13.59 -2.34
C PRO A 95 -23.38 14.05 -3.24
N PRO A 96 -23.34 13.77 -4.55
CA PRO A 96 -24.56 13.61 -5.33
C PRO A 96 -24.60 12.21 -5.94
N ASP A 97 -25.72 11.54 -5.72
CA ASP A 97 -26.10 10.20 -6.15
C ASP A 97 -24.90 9.27 -6.22
N ALA A 98 -24.43 8.85 -5.03
CA ALA A 98 -23.65 7.62 -5.00
C ALA A 98 -24.44 6.59 -5.81
N PRO A 99 -23.85 5.90 -6.81
CA PRO A 99 -24.49 4.69 -7.30
C PRO A 99 -24.84 3.92 -6.04
N THR A 100 -26.13 3.63 -5.88
CA THR A 100 -26.73 3.16 -4.62
C THR A 100 -25.97 1.97 -4.03
N ASP A 101 -25.14 1.34 -4.87
CA ASP A 101 -24.13 0.32 -4.64
C ASP A 101 -22.96 0.71 -3.69
N LEU A 102 -22.18 1.77 -3.96
CA LEU A 102 -20.95 2.03 -3.19
C LEU A 102 -21.25 2.56 -1.78
N ALA A 103 -22.20 3.48 -1.64
CA ALA A 103 -22.53 4.03 -0.32
C ALA A 103 -23.32 3.05 0.56
N SER A 104 -24.03 2.08 -0.04
CA SER A 104 -24.70 1.02 0.72
C SER A 104 -23.72 -0.03 1.24
N GLN A 105 -22.61 -0.31 0.53
CA GLN A 105 -21.55 -1.21 0.99
C GLN A 105 -20.95 -0.78 2.35
N PHE A 106 -20.81 0.53 2.60
CA PHE A 106 -20.23 1.03 3.85
C PHE A 106 -21.26 1.29 4.97
N LYS A 107 -22.56 1.12 4.71
CA LYS A 107 -23.63 1.46 5.68
C LYS A 107 -23.73 0.45 6.84
N GLY A 108 -23.15 -0.74 6.69
CA GLY A 108 -23.09 -1.80 7.70
C GLY A 108 -21.74 -1.94 8.43
N TRP A 109 -20.70 -1.24 7.96
CA TRP A 109 -19.37 -1.30 8.55
C TRP A 109 -19.39 -0.68 9.95
N GLY A 110 -19.15 -1.50 10.97
CA GLY A 110 -19.12 -1.06 12.38
C GLY A 110 -20.35 -1.44 13.22
N LYS A 111 -21.31 -2.22 12.69
CA LYS A 111 -22.30 -2.92 13.52
C LYS A 111 -21.80 -4.29 13.94
N LYS A 112 -20.83 -4.32 14.85
CA LYS A 112 -20.57 -5.42 15.78
C LYS A 112 -20.36 -4.82 17.16
#